data_AF-A0A7G9FCV2-F1
#
_entry.id   AF-A0A7G9FCV2-F1
#
_cell.length_a   1.000
_cell.length_b   1.000
_cell.length_c   1.000
_cell.angle_alpha   90.00
_cell.angle_beta   90.00
_cell.angle_gamma   90.00
#
_symmetry.space_group_name_H-M   'P 1'
#
loop_
_entity.id
_entity.type
_entity.pdbx_description
1 polymer ?
#
loop_
_entity_poly.entity_id
_entity_poly.type
_entity_poly.pdbx_seq_one_letter_code
_entity_poly.pdbx_strand_id
1 'polypeptide(L)'
;MPDSFFRADGSLKDIDLYVTSIYVGTTIFIFALLRFQALDTNAPNIADSADFADKLAALIENGIGKNIPERERFAQLDARFKSAMQKKAPLTDELLAFASVVSEYGAAGITIERVAKKLRLAKSSLYSRYKNKSEMIESLIKNEVIRMHGMIAENIEGLTTGEECTYAVLRTELLYFIKYPEIVDICSSLIGINDFVDRVEALDFVDTIYDSVYWKRFIASFPDVGIPPTSRRVLGWFFALVVTMFIHCRRLGFSDKRMFAALKKIYAMTESGIGALPFDVSDAVNNLYELRS
;
A
#
# COMPACT_ATOMS: atom_id res chain seq x y z
N MET A 1 18.57 -28.71 4.16
CA MET A 1 18.53 -27.26 4.47
C MET A 1 17.35 -26.69 3.71
N PRO A 2 16.55 -25.75 4.26
CA PRO A 2 15.58 -25.06 3.42
C PRO A 2 16.35 -24.34 2.31
N ASP A 3 15.97 -24.56 1.05
CA ASP A 3 16.57 -23.86 -0.07
C ASP A 3 16.40 -22.35 0.12
N SER A 4 17.50 -21.66 0.40
CA SER A 4 17.49 -20.19 0.56
C SER A 4 16.87 -19.55 -0.69
N PHE A 5 15.91 -18.63 -0.51
CA PHE A 5 15.37 -17.74 -1.55
C PHE A 5 16.46 -16.91 -2.24
N PHE A 6 17.57 -16.71 -1.55
CA PHE A 6 18.70 -15.92 -1.99
C PHE A 6 19.85 -16.81 -2.45
N ARG A 7 20.50 -16.39 -3.53
CA ARG A 7 21.80 -16.88 -3.97
C ARG A 7 22.87 -16.43 -2.96
N ALA A 8 24.07 -17.01 -3.07
CA ALA A 8 25.18 -16.70 -2.18
C ALA A 8 25.62 -15.21 -2.24
N ASP A 9 25.32 -14.52 -3.34
CA ASP A 9 25.57 -13.09 -3.54
C ASP A 9 24.44 -12.19 -3.00
N GLY A 10 23.41 -12.76 -2.37
CA GLY A 10 22.25 -12.03 -1.86
C GLY A 10 21.18 -11.70 -2.91
N SER A 11 21.38 -12.07 -4.18
CA SER A 11 20.36 -11.89 -5.22
C SER A 11 19.25 -12.96 -5.11
N LEU A 12 18.06 -12.66 -5.63
CA LEU A 12 16.94 -13.61 -5.61
C LEU A 12 17.18 -14.77 -6.58
N LYS A 13 16.93 -16.00 -6.12
CA LYS A 13 16.88 -17.19 -6.97
C LYS A 13 15.63 -17.21 -7.84
N ASP A 14 14.49 -16.87 -7.23
CA ASP A 14 13.17 -16.87 -7.84
C ASP A 14 12.41 -15.61 -7.42
N ILE A 15 12.21 -14.71 -8.37
CA ILE A 15 11.50 -13.44 -8.15
C ILE A 15 10.01 -13.70 -7.96
N ASP A 16 9.46 -14.71 -8.63
CA ASP A 16 8.04 -14.97 -8.66
C ASP A 16 7.61 -15.54 -7.32
N LEU A 17 8.32 -16.57 -6.86
CA LEU A 17 8.11 -17.13 -5.53
C LEU A 17 8.31 -16.08 -4.42
N TYR A 18 9.25 -15.15 -4.60
CA TYR A 18 9.47 -14.07 -3.64
C TYR A 18 8.32 -13.06 -3.61
N VAL A 19 7.82 -12.64 -4.77
CA VAL A 19 6.65 -11.73 -4.85
C VAL A 19 5.39 -12.42 -4.31
N THR A 20 5.20 -13.70 -4.59
CA THR A 20 4.15 -14.52 -3.98
C THR A 20 4.29 -14.58 -2.46
N SER A 21 5.51 -14.76 -1.95
CA SER A 21 5.77 -14.76 -0.50
C SER A 21 5.45 -13.42 0.15
N ILE A 22 5.69 -12.30 -0.54
CA ILE A 22 5.28 -10.96 -0.07
C ILE A 22 3.76 -10.88 0.01
N TYR A 23 3.03 -11.30 -1.02
CA TYR A 23 1.57 -11.29 -1.02
C TYR A 23 0.98 -12.14 0.10
N VAL A 24 1.41 -13.41 0.21
CA VAL A 24 0.93 -14.36 1.23
C VAL A 24 1.27 -13.85 2.63
N GLY A 25 2.54 -13.54 2.88
CA GLY A 25 3.02 -13.12 4.19
C GLY A 25 2.37 -11.82 4.68
N THR A 26 2.24 -10.83 3.79
CA THR A 26 1.58 -9.55 4.13
C THR A 26 0.10 -9.74 4.38
N THR A 27 -0.59 -10.54 3.56
CA THR A 27 -2.02 -10.82 3.73
C THR A 27 -2.28 -11.52 5.06
N ILE A 28 -1.51 -12.56 5.39
CA ILE A 28 -1.62 -13.24 6.70
C ILE A 28 -1.40 -12.28 7.86
N PHE A 29 -0.31 -11.51 7.80
CA PHE A 29 0.06 -10.58 8.85
C PHE A 29 -1.03 -9.53 9.11
N ILE A 30 -1.54 -8.89 8.04
CA ILE A 30 -2.53 -7.82 8.17
C ILE A 30 -3.86 -8.36 8.65
N PHE A 31 -4.38 -9.45 8.08
CA PHE A 31 -5.66 -9.99 8.52
C PHE A 31 -5.60 -10.56 9.95
N ALA A 32 -4.45 -11.13 10.37
CA ALA A 32 -4.25 -11.52 11.76
C ALA A 32 -4.32 -10.32 12.71
N LEU A 33 -3.67 -9.21 12.37
CA LEU A 33 -3.73 -7.99 13.18
C LEU A 33 -5.13 -7.37 13.22
N LEU A 34 -5.83 -7.33 12.07
CA LEU A 34 -7.20 -6.87 12.00
C LEU A 34 -8.15 -7.74 12.84
N ARG A 35 -7.90 -9.06 12.89
CA ARG A 35 -8.65 -9.96 13.77
C ARG A 35 -8.38 -9.68 15.24
N PHE A 36 -7.13 -9.47 15.66
CA PHE A 36 -6.83 -9.09 17.05
C PHE A 36 -7.52 -7.78 17.42
N GLN A 37 -7.46 -6.75 16.57
CA GLN A 37 -8.18 -5.50 16.78
C GLN A 37 -9.70 -5.72 16.88
N ALA A 38 -10.28 -6.58 16.03
CA ALA A 38 -11.70 -6.90 16.06
C ALA A 38 -12.10 -7.59 17.38
N LEU A 39 -11.28 -8.50 17.89
CA LEU A 39 -11.48 -9.17 19.18
C LEU A 39 -11.39 -8.17 20.34
N ASP A 40 -10.37 -7.32 20.35
CA ASP A 40 -10.16 -6.30 21.40
C ASP A 40 -11.31 -5.29 21.48
N THR A 41 -11.96 -5.02 20.34
CA THR A 41 -13.09 -4.08 20.21
C THR A 41 -14.47 -4.75 20.30
N ASN A 42 -14.53 -6.06 20.55
CA ASN A 42 -15.77 -6.86 20.57
C ASN A 42 -16.62 -6.67 19.30
N ALA A 43 -15.99 -6.62 18.12
CA ALA A 43 -16.72 -6.54 16.86
C ALA A 43 -17.65 -7.77 16.69
N PRO A 44 -18.83 -7.60 16.09
CA PRO A 44 -19.77 -8.71 15.90
C PRO A 44 -19.25 -9.70 14.83
N ASN A 45 -19.78 -10.93 14.87
CA ASN A 45 -19.60 -11.94 13.81
C ASN A 45 -18.14 -12.28 13.49
N ILE A 46 -17.27 -12.32 14.51
CA ILE A 46 -15.89 -12.78 14.36
C ILE A 46 -15.88 -14.32 14.34
N ALA A 47 -15.27 -14.89 13.32
CA ALA A 47 -15.07 -16.33 13.21
C ALA A 47 -14.14 -16.87 14.33
N ASP A 48 -14.37 -18.13 14.71
CA ASP A 48 -13.39 -18.83 15.54
C ASP A 48 -12.04 -18.97 14.81
N SER A 49 -11.01 -19.42 15.52
CA SER A 49 -9.65 -19.41 14.97
C SER A 49 -9.46 -20.38 13.79
N ALA A 50 -10.21 -21.49 13.74
CA ALA A 50 -10.10 -22.45 12.64
C ALA A 50 -10.83 -21.92 11.41
N ASP A 51 -12.08 -21.46 11.58
CA ASP A 51 -12.88 -20.89 10.50
C ASP A 51 -12.22 -19.63 9.91
N PHE A 52 -11.62 -18.78 10.75
CA PHE A 52 -10.83 -17.64 10.28
C PHE A 52 -9.64 -18.07 9.41
N ALA A 53 -8.90 -19.10 9.83
CA ALA A 53 -7.74 -19.58 9.09
C ALA A 53 -8.14 -20.14 7.71
N ASP A 54 -9.22 -20.93 7.67
CA ASP A 54 -9.75 -21.51 6.44
C ASP A 54 -10.25 -20.42 5.48
N LYS A 55 -10.97 -19.42 5.98
CA LYS A 55 -11.45 -18.28 5.18
C LYS A 55 -10.32 -17.40 4.66
N LEU A 56 -9.29 -17.16 5.47
CA LEU A 56 -8.11 -16.40 5.04
C LEU A 56 -7.29 -17.18 4.00
N ALA A 57 -7.15 -18.49 4.16
CA ALA A 57 -6.55 -19.35 3.15
C ALA A 57 -7.35 -19.30 1.84
N ALA A 58 -8.68 -19.36 1.91
CA ALA A 58 -9.55 -19.25 0.74
C ALA A 58 -9.38 -17.91 0.00
N LEU A 59 -9.22 -16.78 0.73
CA LEU A 59 -8.89 -15.49 0.12
C LEU A 59 -7.54 -15.53 -0.61
N ILE A 60 -6.51 -16.12 0.00
CA ILE A 60 -5.17 -16.22 -0.59
C ILE A 60 -5.19 -17.10 -1.85
N GLU A 61 -5.91 -18.22 -1.80
CA GLU A 61 -5.98 -19.19 -2.90
C GLU A 61 -6.81 -18.71 -4.08
N ASN A 62 -7.93 -18.03 -3.82
CA ASN A 62 -8.93 -17.68 -4.84
C ASN A 62 -9.02 -16.18 -5.14
N GLY A 63 -8.38 -15.34 -4.34
CA GLY A 63 -8.46 -13.88 -4.45
C GLY A 63 -9.84 -13.35 -4.09
N ILE A 64 -10.13 -12.12 -4.50
CA ILE A 64 -11.43 -11.48 -4.29
C ILE A 64 -12.47 -11.84 -5.35
N GLY A 65 -12.14 -12.74 -6.28
CA GLY A 65 -13.10 -13.34 -7.21
C GLY A 65 -13.53 -12.42 -8.34
N LYS A 66 -12.62 -11.62 -8.91
CA LYS A 66 -12.95 -10.73 -10.02
C LYS A 66 -12.03 -10.89 -11.24
N ASN A 67 -12.48 -10.35 -12.38
CA ASN A 67 -11.84 -10.56 -13.68
C ASN A 67 -10.67 -9.59 -13.91
N ILE A 68 -9.52 -10.14 -14.30
CA ILE A 68 -8.37 -9.34 -14.69
C ILE A 68 -8.65 -8.60 -16.01
N PRO A 69 -8.47 -7.26 -16.08
CA PRO A 69 -8.63 -6.50 -17.32
C PRO A 69 -7.77 -7.02 -18.47
N GLU A 70 -8.23 -6.83 -19.69
CA GLU A 70 -7.45 -7.21 -20.88
C GLU A 70 -6.17 -6.35 -21.01
N ARG A 71 -5.18 -6.89 -21.73
CA ARG A 71 -3.84 -6.28 -21.89
C ARG A 71 -3.88 -4.85 -22.43
N GLU A 72 -4.73 -4.59 -23.43
CA GLU A 72 -4.87 -3.25 -24.00
C GLU A 72 -5.41 -2.27 -22.96
N ARG A 73 -6.43 -2.68 -22.21
CA ARG A 73 -7.01 -1.88 -21.14
C ARG A 73 -5.99 -1.56 -20.06
N PHE A 74 -5.15 -2.52 -19.67
CA PHE A 74 -4.05 -2.25 -18.74
C PHE A 74 -3.09 -1.18 -19.23
N ALA A 75 -2.71 -1.20 -20.51
CA ALA A 75 -1.80 -0.20 -21.05
C ALA A 75 -2.43 1.20 -21.01
N GLN A 76 -3.74 1.31 -21.28
CA GLN A 76 -4.48 2.56 -21.17
C GLN A 76 -4.51 3.08 -19.71
N LEU A 77 -4.80 2.20 -18.75
CA LEU A 77 -4.80 2.54 -17.32
C LEU A 77 -3.41 2.96 -16.84
N ASP A 78 -2.37 2.22 -17.21
CA ASP A 78 -0.97 2.54 -16.88
C ASP A 78 -0.59 3.94 -17.39
N ALA A 79 -0.92 4.27 -18.64
CA ALA A 79 -0.65 5.57 -19.23
C ALA A 79 -1.42 6.69 -18.51
N ARG A 80 -2.70 6.47 -18.22
CA ARG A 80 -3.56 7.41 -17.49
C ARG A 80 -2.98 7.72 -16.11
N PHE A 81 -2.72 6.69 -15.31
CA PHE A 81 -2.29 6.86 -13.92
C PHE A 81 -0.89 7.48 -13.83
N LYS A 82 0.01 7.12 -14.75
CA LYS A 82 1.33 7.76 -14.87
C LYS A 82 1.23 9.25 -15.21
N SER A 83 0.35 9.61 -16.14
CA SER A 83 0.12 11.01 -16.53
C SER A 83 -0.44 11.84 -15.37
N ALA A 84 -1.42 11.32 -14.63
CA ALA A 84 -1.93 11.97 -13.42
C ALA A 84 -0.80 12.22 -12.41
N MET A 85 0.11 11.25 -12.25
CA MET A 85 1.23 11.31 -11.32
C MET A 85 2.26 12.39 -11.68
N GLN A 86 2.57 12.53 -12.96
CA GLN A 86 3.52 13.54 -13.44
C GLN A 86 3.06 14.96 -13.09
N LYS A 87 1.75 15.22 -13.12
CA LYS A 87 1.15 16.54 -12.84
C LYS A 87 1.17 16.92 -11.35
N LYS A 88 1.41 15.99 -10.43
CA LYS A 88 1.39 16.27 -8.99
C LYS A 88 2.59 17.14 -8.58
N ALA A 89 2.32 18.17 -7.78
CA ALA A 89 3.32 19.07 -7.19
C ALA A 89 4.34 18.28 -6.34
N PRO A 90 5.57 18.79 -6.11
CA PRO A 90 6.51 18.16 -5.18
C PRO A 90 5.97 18.08 -3.74
N LEU A 91 6.67 17.34 -2.87
CA LEU A 91 6.41 17.39 -1.42
C LEU A 91 6.76 18.79 -0.87
N THR A 92 6.15 19.16 0.26
CA THR A 92 6.51 20.40 0.94
C THR A 92 7.85 20.28 1.65
N ASP A 93 8.53 21.41 1.86
CA ASP A 93 9.79 21.45 2.59
C ASP A 93 9.62 20.91 4.02
N GLU A 94 8.49 21.20 4.68
CA GLU A 94 8.19 20.66 6.03
C GLU A 94 8.14 19.14 6.05
N LEU A 95 7.52 18.51 5.03
CA LEU A 95 7.40 17.07 4.97
C LEU A 95 8.74 16.41 4.62
N LEU A 96 9.53 17.02 3.73
CA LEU A 96 10.89 16.56 3.42
C LEU A 96 11.82 16.66 4.64
N ALA A 97 11.75 17.77 5.37
CA ALA A 97 12.48 17.95 6.61
C ALA A 97 12.07 16.92 7.67
N PHE A 98 10.76 16.66 7.79
CA PHE A 98 10.23 15.64 8.68
C PHE A 98 10.71 14.24 8.31
N ALA A 99 10.57 13.83 7.05
CA ALA A 99 11.07 12.55 6.56
C ALA A 99 12.58 12.39 6.83
N SER A 100 13.37 13.45 6.63
CA SER A 100 14.80 13.44 6.94
C SER A 100 15.09 13.20 8.43
N VAL A 101 14.31 13.79 9.35
CA VAL A 101 14.45 13.52 10.79
C VAL A 101 14.07 12.09 11.12
N VAL A 102 13.01 11.56 10.52
CA VAL A 102 12.56 10.18 10.74
C VAL A 102 13.63 9.19 10.26
N SER A 103 14.17 9.40 9.07
CA SER A 103 15.21 8.56 8.47
C SER A 103 16.50 8.55 9.32
N GLU A 104 16.89 9.70 9.86
CA GLU A 104 18.15 9.85 10.63
C GLU A 104 18.03 9.40 12.09
N TYR A 105 16.88 9.61 12.74
CA TYR A 105 16.73 9.43 14.20
C TYR A 105 15.63 8.45 14.61
N GLY A 106 14.88 7.91 13.67
CA GLY A 106 13.69 7.08 13.93
C GLY A 106 12.54 7.85 14.61
N ALA A 107 11.43 7.15 14.87
CA ALA A 107 10.22 7.75 15.45
C ALA A 107 10.42 8.37 16.83
N ALA A 108 11.21 7.71 17.70
CA ALA A 108 11.54 8.21 19.03
C ALA A 108 12.29 9.54 18.96
N GLY A 109 13.12 9.72 17.93
CA GLY A 109 13.97 10.89 17.74
C GLY A 109 13.29 12.11 17.13
N ILE A 110 12.00 12.06 16.82
CA ILE A 110 11.29 13.21 16.26
C ILE A 110 11.11 14.28 17.34
N THR A 111 11.53 15.52 17.05
CA THR A 111 11.21 16.72 17.84
C THR A 111 10.96 17.91 16.93
N ILE A 112 10.21 18.92 17.42
CA ILE A 112 9.97 20.16 16.67
C ILE A 112 11.30 20.86 16.36
N GLU A 113 12.25 20.86 17.28
CA GLU A 113 13.55 21.50 17.13
C GLU A 113 14.38 20.88 16.00
N ARG A 114 14.36 19.54 15.88
CA ARG A 114 15.08 18.84 14.82
C ARG A 114 14.47 19.15 13.45
N VAL A 115 13.15 19.21 13.35
CA VAL A 115 12.46 19.62 12.11
C VAL A 115 12.75 21.09 11.79
N ALA A 116 12.74 21.99 12.78
CA ALA A 116 13.09 23.40 12.61
C ALA A 116 14.50 23.56 12.05
N LYS A 117 15.44 22.79 12.63
CA LYS A 117 16.84 22.79 12.20
C LYS A 117 17.00 22.32 10.75
N LYS A 118 16.29 21.28 10.33
CA LYS A 118 16.29 20.82 8.93
C LYS A 118 15.71 21.87 7.98
N LEU A 119 14.69 22.61 8.42
CA LEU A 119 14.09 23.72 7.67
C LEU A 119 14.90 25.03 7.72
N ARG A 120 15.96 25.09 8.54
CA ARG A 120 16.70 26.33 8.83
C ARG A 120 15.80 27.45 9.36
N LEU A 121 14.77 27.08 10.11
CA LEU A 121 13.84 27.99 10.77
C LEU A 121 14.17 28.11 12.26
N ALA A 122 13.81 29.26 12.84
CA ALA A 122 13.81 29.40 14.29
C ALA A 122 12.78 28.45 14.91
N LYS A 123 13.08 27.93 16.11
CA LYS A 123 12.17 27.07 16.87
C LYS A 123 10.79 27.71 17.00
N SER A 124 10.73 28.99 17.34
CA SER A 124 9.49 29.76 17.49
C SER A 124 8.59 29.76 16.26
N SER A 125 9.17 29.68 15.05
CA SER A 125 8.40 29.65 13.78
C SER A 125 7.60 28.36 13.57
N LEU A 126 8.08 27.22 14.10
CA LEU A 126 7.28 25.99 14.08
C LEU A 126 6.27 25.96 15.22
N TYR A 127 6.61 26.49 16.40
CA TYR A 127 5.66 26.57 17.52
C TYR A 127 4.47 27.50 17.27
N SER A 128 4.61 28.48 16.37
CA SER A 128 3.47 29.29 15.93
C SER A 128 2.49 28.52 15.03
N ARG A 129 2.91 27.37 14.48
CA ARG A 129 2.09 26.51 13.59
C ARG A 129 1.59 25.24 14.29
N TYR A 130 2.41 24.69 15.19
CA TYR A 130 2.14 23.45 15.91
C TYR A 130 2.41 23.64 17.40
N LYS A 131 1.42 23.36 18.25
CA LYS A 131 1.54 23.52 19.70
C LYS A 131 2.51 22.51 20.29
N ASN A 132 2.57 21.31 19.72
CA ASN A 132 3.41 20.22 20.22
C ASN A 132 3.80 19.22 19.11
N LYS A 133 4.69 18.27 19.47
CA LYS A 133 5.21 17.22 18.58
C LYS A 133 4.08 16.40 17.93
N SER A 134 3.07 16.02 18.70
CA SER A 134 1.97 15.16 18.22
C SER A 134 1.16 15.88 17.16
N GLU A 135 0.77 17.13 17.40
CA GLU A 135 0.01 17.95 16.43
C GLU A 135 0.80 18.16 15.13
N MET A 136 2.12 18.38 15.21
CA MET A 136 2.98 18.48 14.02
C MET A 136 2.97 17.18 13.21
N ILE A 137 3.15 16.03 13.88
CA ILE A 137 3.17 14.71 13.23
C ILE A 137 1.82 14.43 12.58
N GLU A 138 0.72 14.61 13.32
CA GLU A 138 -0.64 14.37 12.86
C GLU A 138 -0.98 15.26 11.66
N SER A 139 -0.68 16.56 11.73
CA SER A 139 -0.97 17.49 10.63
C SER A 139 -0.19 17.14 9.35
N LEU A 140 1.11 16.84 9.47
CA LEU A 140 1.94 16.49 8.31
C LEU A 140 1.51 15.17 7.68
N ILE A 141 1.25 14.14 8.49
CA ILE A 141 0.79 12.84 7.99
C ILE A 141 -0.60 12.97 7.39
N LYS A 142 -1.56 13.61 8.08
CA LYS A 142 -2.94 13.78 7.59
C LYS A 142 -3.00 14.45 6.23
N ASN A 143 -2.25 15.53 6.03
CA ASN A 143 -2.21 16.24 4.75
C ASN A 143 -1.66 15.34 3.63
N GLU A 144 -0.66 14.53 3.93
CA GLU A 144 -0.05 13.63 2.95
C GLU A 144 -0.96 12.44 2.61
N VAL A 145 -1.64 11.88 3.62
CA VAL A 145 -2.66 10.84 3.42
C VAL A 145 -3.78 11.36 2.53
N ILE A 146 -4.30 12.56 2.81
CA ILE A 146 -5.35 13.23 2.00
C ILE A 146 -4.87 13.39 0.56
N ARG A 147 -3.62 13.83 0.37
CA ARG A 147 -3.03 14.05 -0.95
C ARG A 147 -2.89 12.75 -1.76
N MET A 148 -2.41 11.66 -1.14
CA MET A 148 -2.31 10.35 -1.78
C MET A 148 -3.70 9.78 -2.13
N HIS A 149 -4.64 9.82 -1.18
CA HIS A 149 -5.99 9.29 -1.40
C HIS A 149 -6.81 10.14 -2.38
N GLY A 150 -6.63 11.45 -2.39
CA GLY A 150 -7.22 12.32 -3.42
C GLY A 150 -6.75 11.94 -4.82
N MET A 151 -5.49 11.51 -4.96
CA MET A 151 -5.00 11.00 -6.24
C MET A 151 -5.62 9.65 -6.61
N ILE A 152 -5.80 8.75 -5.65
CA ILE A 152 -6.50 7.48 -5.89
C ILE A 152 -7.93 7.77 -6.37
N ALA A 153 -8.64 8.70 -5.74
CA ALA A 153 -9.99 9.10 -6.13
C ALA A 153 -10.04 9.64 -7.57
N GLU A 154 -9.12 10.54 -7.96
CA GLU A 154 -9.00 11.04 -9.34
C GLU A 154 -8.75 9.93 -10.38
N ASN A 155 -7.97 8.91 -10.01
CA ASN A 155 -7.68 7.79 -10.89
C ASN A 155 -8.83 6.77 -10.97
N ILE A 156 -9.63 6.64 -9.91
CA ILE A 156 -10.84 5.83 -9.87
C ILE A 156 -11.99 6.49 -10.66
N GLU A 157 -12.01 7.82 -10.74
CA GLU A 157 -13.08 8.56 -11.42
C GLU A 157 -13.30 8.05 -12.86
N GLY A 158 -14.55 7.72 -13.20
CA GLY A 158 -14.92 7.22 -14.53
C GLY A 158 -14.47 5.79 -14.86
N LEU A 159 -13.88 5.04 -13.92
CA LEU A 159 -13.70 3.60 -14.06
C LEU A 159 -15.03 2.88 -13.83
N THR A 160 -15.23 1.77 -14.54
CA THR A 160 -16.55 1.11 -14.60
C THR A 160 -16.61 -0.23 -13.88
N THR A 161 -15.46 -0.82 -13.54
CA THR A 161 -15.41 -2.17 -12.95
C THR A 161 -14.68 -2.21 -11.60
N GLY A 162 -14.95 -3.28 -10.84
CA GLY A 162 -14.35 -3.55 -9.54
C GLY A 162 -12.82 -3.56 -9.59
N GLU A 163 -12.34 -4.23 -10.62
CA GLU A 163 -10.96 -4.68 -10.85
C GLU A 163 -10.08 -3.55 -11.37
N GLU A 164 -10.65 -2.68 -12.20
CA GLU A 164 -9.98 -1.45 -12.63
C GLU A 164 -9.70 -0.53 -11.44
N CYS A 165 -10.65 -0.42 -10.51
CA CYS A 165 -10.48 0.40 -9.32
C CYS A 165 -9.50 -0.22 -8.32
N THR A 166 -9.49 -1.54 -8.11
CA THR A 166 -8.44 -2.21 -7.33
C THR A 166 -7.07 -1.92 -7.94
N TYR A 167 -6.95 -2.05 -9.26
CA TYR A 167 -5.70 -1.73 -9.97
C TYR A 167 -5.32 -0.26 -9.80
N ALA A 168 -6.29 0.65 -9.88
CA ALA A 168 -6.08 2.08 -9.68
C ALA A 168 -5.51 2.38 -8.30
N VAL A 169 -6.01 1.76 -7.23
CA VAL A 169 -5.45 1.91 -5.87
C VAL A 169 -3.99 1.46 -5.85
N LEU A 170 -3.73 0.18 -6.13
CA LEU A 170 -2.40 -0.42 -6.01
C LEU A 170 -1.37 0.27 -6.90
N ARG A 171 -1.77 0.62 -8.13
CA ARG A 171 -0.91 1.26 -9.12
C ARG A 171 -0.60 2.71 -8.75
N THR A 172 -1.58 3.44 -8.24
CA THR A 172 -1.40 4.82 -7.81
C THR A 172 -0.50 4.90 -6.60
N GLU A 173 -0.69 4.04 -5.60
CA GLU A 173 0.17 3.96 -4.41
C GLU A 173 1.62 3.68 -4.80
N LEU A 174 1.87 2.70 -5.69
CA LEU A 174 3.25 2.42 -6.13
C LEU A 174 3.87 3.62 -6.85
N LEU A 175 3.14 4.26 -7.76
CA LEU A 175 3.66 5.45 -8.44
C LEU A 175 3.93 6.59 -7.43
N TYR A 176 3.10 6.69 -6.39
CA TYR A 176 3.29 7.64 -5.31
C TYR A 176 4.61 7.42 -4.59
N PHE A 177 4.90 6.19 -4.18
CA PHE A 177 6.16 5.86 -3.49
C PHE A 177 7.39 5.95 -4.40
N ILE A 178 7.26 5.67 -5.69
CA ILE A 178 8.35 5.90 -6.65
C ILE A 178 8.65 7.39 -6.78
N LYS A 179 7.60 8.23 -6.85
CA LYS A 179 7.78 9.69 -6.98
C LYS A 179 8.26 10.34 -5.68
N TYR A 180 7.83 9.82 -4.54
CA TYR A 180 8.08 10.36 -3.20
C TYR A 180 8.61 9.27 -2.24
N PRO A 181 9.82 8.74 -2.48
CA PRO A 181 10.37 7.65 -1.68
C PRO A 181 10.55 8.01 -0.19
N GLU A 182 10.69 9.30 0.13
CA GLU A 182 10.81 9.82 1.50
C GLU A 182 9.61 9.48 2.38
N ILE A 183 8.43 9.31 1.79
CA ILE A 183 7.20 8.94 2.51
C ILE A 183 7.32 7.54 3.13
N VAL A 184 8.10 6.65 2.53
CA VAL A 184 8.26 5.27 3.03
C VAL A 184 8.99 5.22 4.36
N ASP A 185 9.92 6.14 4.61
CA ASP A 185 10.61 6.26 5.91
C ASP A 185 9.62 6.66 7.00
N ILE A 186 8.66 7.53 6.68
CA ILE A 186 7.56 7.93 7.57
C ILE A 186 6.66 6.72 7.84
N CYS A 187 6.18 6.03 6.80
CA CYS A 187 5.31 4.85 6.94
C CYS A 187 5.97 3.74 7.77
N SER A 188 7.23 3.41 7.49
CA SER A 188 7.94 2.33 8.17
C SER A 188 8.27 2.63 9.63
N SER A 189 8.54 3.89 9.97
CA SER A 189 9.04 4.25 11.31
C SER A 189 7.94 4.64 12.29
N LEU A 190 6.93 5.38 11.83
CA LEU A 190 5.99 6.06 12.72
C LEU A 190 4.67 5.33 12.89
N ILE A 191 4.36 4.48 11.92
CA ILE A 191 2.97 4.17 11.65
C ILE A 191 2.70 2.67 11.75
N GLY A 192 3.73 1.82 11.75
CA GLY A 192 3.48 0.41 11.43
C GLY A 192 2.66 0.31 10.13
N ILE A 193 2.20 -0.87 9.77
CA ILE A 193 1.43 -1.00 8.54
C ILE A 193 -0.07 -0.68 8.78
N ASN A 194 -0.56 -0.82 10.02
CA ASN A 194 -1.97 -0.68 10.36
C ASN A 194 -2.39 0.73 10.84
N ASP A 195 -1.49 1.46 11.50
CA ASP A 195 -1.80 2.73 12.16
C ASP A 195 -1.89 3.89 11.12
N PHE A 196 -1.52 3.65 9.84
CA PHE A 196 -1.48 4.68 8.77
C PHE A 196 -2.87 5.13 8.39
N VAL A 197 -3.77 4.17 8.42
CA VAL A 197 -5.16 4.33 8.08
C VAL A 197 -5.96 4.73 9.33
N ASP A 198 -5.56 4.26 10.53
CA ASP A 198 -6.26 4.54 11.78
C ASP A 198 -5.93 5.92 12.39
N ARG A 199 -4.72 6.47 12.19
CA ARG A 199 -4.37 7.84 12.65
C ARG A 199 -5.02 8.96 11.86
N VAL A 200 -5.85 8.62 10.88
CA VAL A 200 -6.67 9.59 10.15
C VAL A 200 -7.94 9.84 10.95
N GLU A 201 -7.84 10.59 12.04
CA GLU A 201 -8.97 11.34 12.61
C GLU A 201 -9.33 12.51 11.66
N ALA A 202 -9.60 12.18 10.41
CA ALA A 202 -10.13 13.05 9.37
C ALA A 202 -11.28 12.32 8.70
N LEU A 203 -12.28 11.98 9.51
CA LEU A 203 -13.54 11.36 9.11
C LEU A 203 -14.04 12.02 7.81
N ASP A 204 -14.16 13.34 7.73
CA ASP A 204 -14.84 14.00 6.61
C ASP A 204 -14.28 13.75 5.18
N PHE A 205 -12.94 13.70 4.98
CA PHE A 205 -12.37 13.53 3.62
C PHE A 205 -12.18 12.06 3.24
N VAL A 206 -11.72 11.28 4.21
CA VAL A 206 -11.45 9.86 3.99
C VAL A 206 -12.75 9.06 4.00
N ASP A 207 -13.78 9.51 4.73
CA ASP A 207 -15.14 8.99 4.59
C ASP A 207 -15.69 9.27 3.19
N THR A 208 -15.40 10.40 2.54
CA THR A 208 -15.85 10.62 1.13
C THR A 208 -15.30 9.54 0.18
N ILE A 209 -14.07 9.05 0.43
CA ILE A 209 -13.48 7.95 -0.32
C ILE A 209 -14.09 6.63 0.14
N TYR A 210 -14.16 6.35 1.44
CA TYR A 210 -14.72 5.10 1.99
C TYR A 210 -16.23 4.91 1.74
N ASP A 211 -16.98 6.01 1.59
CA ASP A 211 -18.43 6.07 1.37
C ASP A 211 -18.83 6.14 -0.09
N SER A 212 -17.86 6.17 -1.00
CA SER A 212 -18.17 6.17 -2.43
C SER A 212 -19.01 4.94 -2.79
N VAL A 213 -19.91 5.08 -3.77
CA VAL A 213 -20.80 4.00 -4.22
C VAL A 213 -19.99 2.78 -4.64
N TYR A 214 -18.78 2.99 -5.17
CA TYR A 214 -17.85 1.93 -5.50
C TYR A 214 -17.45 1.12 -4.25
N TRP A 215 -16.95 1.76 -3.20
CA TRP A 215 -16.45 1.06 -2.02
C TRP A 215 -17.55 0.33 -1.26
N LYS A 216 -18.75 0.91 -1.20
CA LYS A 216 -19.93 0.23 -0.63
C LYS A 216 -20.25 -1.07 -1.38
N ARG A 217 -20.25 -1.04 -2.72
CA ARG A 217 -20.46 -2.24 -3.56
C ARG A 217 -19.32 -3.23 -3.41
N PHE A 218 -18.08 -2.75 -3.42
CA PHE A 218 -16.88 -3.56 -3.25
C PHE A 218 -16.93 -4.34 -1.92
N ILE A 219 -17.24 -3.66 -0.83
CA ILE A 219 -17.30 -4.28 0.51
C ILE A 219 -18.46 -5.25 0.61
N ALA A 220 -19.61 -4.95 0.00
CA ALA A 220 -20.73 -5.87 -0.06
C ALA A 220 -20.43 -7.16 -0.85
N SER A 221 -19.51 -7.10 -1.83
CA SER A 221 -19.06 -8.27 -2.59
C SER A 221 -17.72 -8.83 -2.13
N PHE A 222 -17.16 -8.34 -1.02
CA PHE A 222 -15.87 -8.81 -0.53
C PHE A 222 -16.03 -10.22 0.07
N PRO A 223 -15.09 -11.15 -0.16
CA PRO A 223 -15.16 -12.48 0.44
C PRO A 223 -15.27 -12.43 1.97
N ASP A 224 -16.01 -13.35 2.55
CA ASP A 224 -16.01 -13.52 4.00
C ASP A 224 -14.65 -14.06 4.46
N VAL A 225 -13.91 -13.24 5.19
CA VAL A 225 -12.59 -13.54 5.76
C VAL A 225 -12.66 -13.85 7.26
N GLY A 226 -13.85 -14.06 7.81
CA GLY A 226 -14.05 -14.32 9.25
C GLY A 226 -13.96 -13.07 10.14
N ILE A 227 -13.88 -11.88 9.54
CA ILE A 227 -14.01 -10.58 10.20
C ILE A 227 -14.88 -9.66 9.34
N PRO A 228 -15.69 -8.75 9.92
CA PRO A 228 -16.51 -7.83 9.14
C PRO A 228 -15.65 -6.98 8.18
N PRO A 229 -15.90 -7.00 6.87
CA PRO A 229 -15.14 -6.19 5.94
C PRO A 229 -15.56 -4.72 6.07
N THR A 230 -14.58 -3.82 6.04
CA THR A 230 -14.81 -2.38 5.95
C THR A 230 -13.87 -1.79 4.90
N SER A 231 -14.26 -0.69 4.25
CA SER A 231 -13.42 -0.01 3.27
C SER A 231 -12.05 0.34 3.85
N ARG A 232 -12.03 0.74 5.12
CA ARG A 232 -10.82 1.01 5.90
C ARG A 232 -9.89 -0.19 5.98
N ARG A 233 -10.41 -1.36 6.37
CA ARG A 233 -9.63 -2.60 6.53
C ARG A 233 -9.03 -3.06 5.20
N VAL A 234 -9.84 -3.02 4.13
CA VAL A 234 -9.37 -3.48 2.81
C VAL A 234 -8.36 -2.51 2.20
N LEU A 235 -8.58 -1.20 2.30
CA LEU A 235 -7.59 -0.22 1.82
C LEU A 235 -6.29 -0.29 2.63
N GLY A 236 -6.36 -0.53 3.94
CA GLY A 236 -5.18 -0.83 4.76
C GLY A 236 -4.40 -2.05 4.27
N TRP A 237 -5.08 -3.11 3.86
CA TRP A 237 -4.44 -4.28 3.26
C TRP A 237 -3.81 -3.99 1.89
N PHE A 238 -4.47 -3.24 1.02
CA PHE A 238 -3.89 -2.82 -0.27
C PHE A 238 -2.63 -1.98 -0.07
N PHE A 239 -2.70 -0.98 0.80
CA PHE A 239 -1.57 -0.15 1.18
C PHE A 239 -0.40 -0.99 1.72
N ALA A 240 -0.71 -1.95 2.60
CA ALA A 240 0.26 -2.88 3.17
C ALA A 240 1.02 -3.68 2.11
N LEU A 241 0.30 -4.22 1.13
CA LEU A 241 0.87 -4.98 0.02
C LEU A 241 1.85 -4.12 -0.77
N VAL A 242 1.44 -2.90 -1.15
CA VAL A 242 2.27 -2.00 -1.96
C VAL A 242 3.51 -1.53 -1.19
N VAL A 243 3.36 -1.08 0.06
CA VAL A 243 4.49 -0.55 0.84
C VAL A 243 5.49 -1.66 1.16
N THR A 244 5.03 -2.86 1.52
CA THR A 244 5.90 -4.01 1.81
C THR A 244 6.66 -4.42 0.54
N MET A 245 5.95 -4.56 -0.58
CA MET A 245 6.59 -4.84 -1.86
C MET A 245 7.61 -3.77 -2.24
N PHE A 246 7.27 -2.49 -2.11
CA PHE A 246 8.16 -1.38 -2.45
C PHE A 246 9.45 -1.42 -1.61
N ILE A 247 9.33 -1.57 -0.28
CA ILE A 247 10.48 -1.65 0.63
C ILE A 247 11.40 -2.81 0.25
N HIS A 248 10.84 -4.00 0.01
CA HIS A 248 11.63 -5.19 -0.34
C HIS A 248 12.29 -5.05 -1.72
N CYS A 249 11.55 -4.59 -2.73
CA CYS A 249 12.08 -4.37 -4.08
C CYS A 249 13.19 -3.30 -4.10
N ARG A 250 13.02 -2.20 -3.36
CA ARG A 250 14.05 -1.16 -3.19
C ARG A 250 15.33 -1.72 -2.59
N ARG A 251 15.22 -2.47 -1.49
CA ARG A 251 16.38 -3.11 -0.82
C ARG A 251 17.13 -4.08 -1.72
N LEU A 252 16.42 -4.73 -2.64
CA LEU A 252 16.98 -5.65 -3.62
C LEU A 252 17.41 -4.99 -4.94
N GLY A 253 17.37 -3.64 -5.02
CA GLY A 253 17.83 -2.90 -6.20
C GLY A 253 16.96 -3.11 -7.45
N PHE A 254 15.66 -3.36 -7.30
CA PHE A 254 14.76 -3.44 -8.44
C PHE A 254 14.65 -2.09 -9.15
N SER A 255 14.60 -2.10 -10.47
CA SER A 255 14.21 -0.92 -11.25
C SER A 255 12.69 -0.69 -11.18
N ASP A 256 12.23 0.52 -11.49
CA ASP A 256 10.80 0.85 -11.57
C ASP A 256 10.03 -0.15 -12.46
N LYS A 257 10.62 -0.54 -13.59
CA LYS A 257 10.04 -1.53 -14.52
C LYS A 257 9.81 -2.89 -13.82
N ARG A 258 10.79 -3.34 -13.02
CA ARG A 258 10.66 -4.59 -12.25
C ARG A 258 9.66 -4.45 -11.10
N MET A 259 9.60 -3.31 -10.44
CA MET A 259 8.56 -3.03 -9.42
C MET A 259 7.16 -3.04 -10.03
N PHE A 260 6.97 -2.48 -11.22
CA PHE A 260 5.69 -2.52 -11.94
C PHE A 260 5.27 -3.95 -12.31
N ALA A 261 6.23 -4.78 -12.73
CA ALA A 261 5.97 -6.18 -12.99
C ALA A 261 5.56 -6.93 -11.70
N ALA A 262 6.27 -6.70 -10.59
CA ALA A 262 5.92 -7.28 -9.29
C ALA A 262 4.52 -6.85 -8.82
N LEU A 263 4.17 -5.57 -8.99
CA LEU A 263 2.85 -5.07 -8.65
C LEU A 263 1.75 -5.72 -9.46
N LYS A 264 1.95 -5.93 -10.77
CA LYS A 264 0.96 -6.63 -11.61
C LYS A 264 0.73 -8.07 -11.14
N LYS A 265 1.76 -8.74 -10.61
CA LYS A 265 1.62 -10.06 -9.98
C LYS A 265 0.85 -9.99 -8.66
N ILE A 266 1.16 -9.02 -7.80
CA ILE A 266 0.38 -8.78 -6.58
C ILE A 266 -1.08 -8.50 -6.91
N TYR A 267 -1.36 -7.63 -7.88
CA TYR A 267 -2.70 -7.36 -8.34
C TYR A 267 -3.42 -8.62 -8.83
N ALA A 268 -2.75 -9.43 -9.66
CA ALA A 268 -3.33 -10.69 -10.14
C ALA A 268 -3.65 -11.64 -8.98
N MET A 269 -2.75 -11.80 -7.99
CA MET A 269 -3.03 -12.59 -6.78
C MET A 269 -4.16 -11.99 -5.94
N THR A 270 -4.25 -10.67 -5.85
CA THR A 270 -5.37 -10.01 -5.15
C THR A 270 -6.71 -10.35 -5.81
N GLU A 271 -6.79 -10.31 -7.13
CA GLU A 271 -8.04 -10.53 -7.87
C GLU A 271 -8.42 -12.02 -8.02
N SER A 272 -7.45 -12.88 -8.33
CA SER A 272 -7.68 -14.30 -8.68
C SER A 272 -7.02 -15.31 -7.76
N GLY A 273 -6.28 -14.86 -6.75
CA GLY A 273 -5.55 -15.72 -5.82
C GLY A 273 -4.33 -16.38 -6.43
N ILE A 274 -3.61 -17.14 -5.59
CA ILE A 274 -2.41 -17.89 -6.04
C ILE A 274 -2.76 -19.17 -6.80
N GLY A 275 -3.97 -19.73 -6.60
CA GLY A 275 -4.39 -21.00 -7.20
C GLY A 275 -4.78 -20.88 -8.68
N ALA A 276 -5.21 -19.70 -9.11
CA ALA A 276 -5.59 -19.43 -10.50
C ALA A 276 -4.45 -18.88 -11.36
N LEU A 277 -3.29 -18.53 -10.76
CA LEU A 277 -2.15 -18.10 -11.54
C LEU A 277 -1.55 -19.32 -12.24
N PRO A 278 -1.56 -19.39 -13.58
CA PRO A 278 -0.62 -20.28 -14.24
C PRO A 278 0.75 -19.82 -13.75
N PHE A 279 1.61 -20.78 -13.37
CA PHE A 279 3.05 -20.52 -13.19
C PHE A 279 3.68 -19.85 -14.44
N ASP A 280 2.90 -19.69 -15.52
CA ASP A 280 3.14 -18.95 -16.75
C ASP A 280 2.51 -17.54 -16.87
N VAL A 281 2.40 -16.78 -15.78
CA VAL A 281 2.50 -15.28 -15.89
C VAL A 281 3.90 -14.88 -16.41
N SER A 282 4.80 -15.86 -16.51
CA SER A 282 6.03 -15.84 -17.29
C SER A 282 5.81 -15.25 -18.69
N ASP A 283 4.94 -15.72 -19.58
CA ASP A 283 4.99 -15.22 -20.97
C ASP A 283 4.44 -13.79 -21.21
N ALA A 284 3.49 -13.33 -20.38
CA ALA A 284 2.99 -11.95 -20.46
C ALA A 284 3.92 -10.94 -19.78
N VAL A 285 4.74 -11.37 -18.80
CA VAL A 285 5.70 -10.54 -18.06
C VAL A 285 7.14 -10.71 -18.57
N ASN A 286 7.49 -11.85 -19.16
CA ASN A 286 8.80 -12.19 -19.74
C ASN A 286 9.03 -11.48 -21.07
N ASN A 287 7.97 -11.19 -21.82
CA ASN A 287 8.05 -10.28 -22.96
C ASN A 287 8.28 -8.80 -22.58
N LEU A 288 8.35 -8.48 -21.28
CA LEU A 288 8.90 -7.21 -20.79
C LEU A 288 10.36 -7.36 -20.29
N TYR A 289 10.87 -8.57 -20.06
CA TYR A 289 12.27 -8.81 -19.69
C TYR A 289 13.20 -8.84 -20.90
N GLU A 290 12.69 -9.16 -22.10
CA GLU A 290 13.45 -9.06 -23.34
C GLU A 290 13.17 -7.76 -24.09
N LEU A 291 13.93 -6.71 -23.76
CA LEU A 291 14.42 -5.71 -24.72
C LEU A 291 15.54 -4.92 -24.04
N ARG A 292 16.73 -5.54 -24.14
CA ARG A 292 18.10 -5.02 -24.08
C ARG A 292 18.59 -4.27 -22.82
N SER A 293 19.61 -4.89 -22.21
CA SER A 293 20.95 -4.31 -21.91
C SER A 293 21.11 -2.81 -22.06
#